data_AF-S8D522-F1
#
_entry.id   AF-S8D522-F1
#
_cell.length_a   1.000
_cell.length_b   1.000
_cell.length_c   1.000
_cell.angle_alpha   90.00
_cell.angle_beta   90.00
_cell.angle_gamma   90.00
#
_symmetry.space_group_name_H-M   'P 1'
#
loop_
_entity.id
_entity.type
_entity.pdbx_description
1 polymer ?
#
loop_
_entity_poly.entity_id
_entity_poly.type
_entity_poly.pdbx_seq_one_letter_code
_entity_poly.pdbx_strand_id
1 'polypeptide(L)'
;AAKEEEEDDDNMGNFDSDGDDGDDSDKDMGVDDEDLDEVDNLKLQKLSARAKALRNAEAEDDDSDDDFTDDDDEEELQSPIDEVDPFVFFVDTVKALQATDPLRFEKLSRALDFHYLALAEGVAQHAEFRRVEIEKEKLAKAAAAS
;
A
#
# COMPACT_ATOMS: atom_id res chain seq x y z
N ALA A 1 44.76 -32.63 4.04
CA ALA A 1 45.62 -31.47 3.73
C ALA A 1 45.26 -31.05 2.31
N ALA A 2 44.85 -29.82 2.00
CA ALA A 2 45.15 -28.56 2.65
C ALA A 2 43.91 -27.77 3.09
N LYS A 3 44.15 -26.94 4.09
CA LYS A 3 43.30 -26.00 4.81
C LYS A 3 43.72 -24.62 4.28
N GLU A 4 42.79 -23.79 3.83
CA GLU A 4 42.99 -22.34 3.71
C GLU A 4 41.75 -21.68 4.31
N GLU A 5 41.94 -21.28 5.57
CA GLU A 5 41.21 -20.21 6.26
C GLU A 5 41.91 -18.90 5.87
N GLU A 6 41.15 -17.84 5.57
CA GLU A 6 41.55 -16.49 5.98
C GLU A 6 40.29 -15.78 6.50
N GLU A 7 40.35 -15.52 7.81
CA GLU A 7 39.49 -14.65 8.60
C GLU A 7 40.01 -13.21 8.41
N ASP A 8 39.14 -12.26 8.08
CA ASP A 8 39.45 -10.83 8.19
C ASP A 8 38.57 -10.25 9.30
N ASP A 9 39.20 -10.10 10.46
CA ASP A 9 38.64 -9.65 11.73
C ASP A 9 39.22 -8.26 12.05
N ASP A 10 38.66 -7.21 11.43
CA ASP A 10 39.03 -5.82 11.72
C ASP A 10 37.95 -5.13 12.57
N ASN A 11 38.08 -5.39 13.86
CA ASN A 11 37.67 -4.58 14.99
C ASN A 11 37.91 -3.06 14.78
N MET A 12 36.84 -2.29 14.63
CA MET A 12 36.81 -0.86 14.98
C MET A 12 35.63 -0.55 15.89
N GLY A 13 35.72 -0.99 17.15
CA GLY A 13 34.92 -0.44 18.24
C GLY A 13 35.46 0.92 18.69
N ASN A 14 34.69 1.99 18.46
CA ASN A 14 34.76 3.24 19.22
C ASN A 14 33.48 4.07 19.05
N PHE A 15 32.34 3.56 19.54
CA PHE A 15 31.17 4.40 19.79
C PHE A 15 31.27 4.89 21.23
N ASP A 16 31.84 6.08 21.40
CA ASP A 16 31.91 6.79 22.67
C ASP A 16 30.50 7.06 23.18
N SER A 17 30.19 6.46 24.33
CA SER A 17 29.11 6.87 25.20
C SER A 17 29.67 7.89 26.18
N ASP A 18 29.41 9.18 25.95
CA ASP A 18 29.50 10.22 26.97
C ASP A 18 28.27 11.12 26.86
N GLY A 19 27.58 11.27 27.98
CA GLY A 19 26.32 12.00 28.10
C GLY A 19 26.49 13.49 28.40
N ASP A 20 25.40 14.25 28.25
CA ASP A 20 25.16 15.47 29.02
C ASP A 20 23.65 15.77 29.06
N ASP A 21 23.19 16.07 30.26
CA ASP A 21 21.82 16.41 30.67
C ASP A 21 21.59 17.93 30.54
N GLY A 22 20.34 18.37 30.39
CA GLY A 22 19.95 19.78 30.62
C GLY A 22 18.72 20.19 29.79
N ASP A 23 17.49 20.03 30.25
CA ASP A 23 16.80 20.81 31.30
C ASP A 23 16.17 22.13 30.80
N ASP A 24 14.86 22.22 31.06
CA ASP A 24 14.02 23.40 31.23
C ASP A 24 14.06 24.58 30.25
N SER A 25 12.95 24.75 29.51
CA SER A 25 12.38 26.08 29.31
C SER A 25 10.96 26.00 28.71
N ASP A 26 9.99 25.56 29.52
CA ASP A 26 8.60 26.01 29.42
C ASP A 26 8.61 27.54 29.59
N LYS A 27 8.64 28.27 28.47
CA LYS A 27 8.67 29.73 28.44
C LYS A 27 7.53 30.25 27.58
N ASP A 28 6.58 30.79 28.31
CA ASP A 28 5.91 32.05 27.98
C ASP A 28 4.72 31.90 27.03
N MET A 29 3.59 31.46 27.60
CA MET A 29 2.26 31.82 27.12
C MET A 29 2.12 33.33 27.29
N GLY A 30 2.59 34.06 26.27
CA GLY A 30 2.48 35.50 26.15
C GLY A 30 1.03 35.92 26.34
N VAL A 31 0.79 36.56 27.49
CA VAL A 31 -0.30 37.50 27.71
C VAL A 31 -0.24 38.54 26.59
N ASP A 32 -1.31 38.66 25.82
CA ASP A 32 -1.60 39.90 25.09
C ASP A 32 -3.08 40.22 25.24
N ASP A 33 -3.32 40.93 26.35
CA ASP A 33 -4.25 42.04 26.56
C ASP A 33 -5.45 42.14 25.61
N GLU A 34 -6.60 41.85 26.22
CA GLU A 34 -7.92 42.38 25.89
C GLU A 34 -7.84 43.92 25.76
N ASP A 35 -7.94 44.49 24.54
CA ASP A 35 -8.49 45.84 24.24
C ASP A 35 -8.29 46.28 22.76
N LEU A 36 -8.90 45.61 21.76
CA LEU A 36 -8.79 46.02 20.33
C LEU A 36 -10.05 45.83 19.47
N ASP A 37 -11.25 45.85 20.05
CA ASP A 37 -12.51 45.57 19.34
C ASP A 37 -12.98 46.65 18.33
N GLU A 38 -12.55 47.91 18.47
CA GLU A 38 -12.96 48.98 17.54
C GLU A 38 -11.99 49.21 16.36
N VAL A 39 -10.68 49.05 16.55
CA VAL A 39 -9.68 49.29 15.49
C VAL A 39 -9.63 48.13 14.48
N ASP A 40 -9.89 46.91 14.97
CA ASP A 40 -9.91 45.73 14.12
C ASP A 40 -11.14 45.68 13.23
N ASN A 41 -12.29 46.21 13.65
CA ASN A 41 -13.48 46.30 12.80
C ASN A 41 -13.24 47.16 11.55
N LEU A 42 -12.55 48.30 11.69
CA LEU A 42 -12.25 49.17 10.54
C LEU A 42 -11.25 48.49 9.58
N LYS A 43 -10.26 47.78 10.12
CA LYS A 43 -9.30 46.99 9.32
C LYS A 43 -9.98 45.81 8.63
N LEU A 44 -10.83 45.05 9.34
CA LEU A 44 -11.65 43.95 8.81
C LEU A 44 -12.58 44.43 7.69
N GLN A 45 -13.24 45.57 7.87
CA GLN A 45 -14.12 46.13 6.85
C GLN A 45 -13.34 46.57 5.61
N LYS A 46 -12.16 47.19 5.78
CA LYS A 46 -11.28 47.59 4.67
C LYS A 46 -10.67 46.38 3.95
N LEU A 47 -10.31 45.33 4.68
CA LEU A 47 -9.85 44.06 4.10
C LEU A 47 -10.98 43.35 3.34
N SER A 48 -12.19 43.31 3.90
CA SER A 48 -13.37 42.73 3.24
C SER A 48 -13.73 43.46 1.94
N ALA A 49 -13.66 44.79 1.93
CA ALA A 49 -13.87 45.58 0.73
C ALA A 49 -12.81 45.30 -0.35
N ARG A 50 -11.53 45.16 0.05
CA ARG A 50 -10.43 44.82 -0.87
C ARG A 50 -10.55 43.40 -1.42
N ALA A 51 -10.93 42.42 -0.60
CA ALA A 51 -11.15 41.04 -1.03
C ALA A 51 -12.32 40.93 -2.01
N LYS A 52 -13.42 41.68 -1.78
CA LYS A 52 -14.54 41.75 -2.73
C LYS A 52 -14.17 42.42 -4.05
N ALA A 53 -13.28 43.42 -4.03
CA ALA A 53 -12.80 44.06 -5.24
C ALA A 53 -11.90 43.12 -6.09
N LEU A 54 -11.12 42.24 -5.45
CA LEU A 54 -10.34 41.21 -6.14
C LEU A 54 -11.26 40.16 -6.78
N ARG A 55 -12.24 39.64 -6.02
CA ARG A 55 -13.20 38.64 -6.52
C ARG A 55 -13.98 39.09 -7.78
N ASN A 56 -14.28 40.39 -7.89
CA ASN A 56 -15.01 40.92 -9.05
C ASN A 56 -14.11 41.29 -10.24
N ALA A 57 -12.79 41.35 -10.05
CA ALA A 57 -11.83 41.59 -11.14
C ALA A 57 -11.42 40.29 -11.87
N GLU A 58 -11.74 39.14 -11.28
CA GLU A 58 -11.54 37.79 -11.83
C GLU A 58 -12.85 37.23 -12.43
N ALA A 59 -13.80 38.11 -12.78
CA ALA A 59 -15.03 37.72 -13.46
C ALA A 59 -14.81 37.48 -14.95
N GLU A 60 -13.74 36.76 -15.33
CA GLU A 60 -13.53 36.09 -16.62
C GLU A 60 -12.46 35.01 -16.41
N ASP A 61 -12.84 33.89 -15.80
CA ASP A 61 -12.16 32.63 -16.09
C ASP A 61 -13.21 31.54 -16.27
N ASP A 62 -13.49 31.30 -17.55
CA ASP A 62 -14.19 30.13 -18.08
C ASP A 62 -13.23 28.94 -18.03
N ASP A 63 -12.75 28.62 -16.83
CA ASP A 63 -12.09 27.35 -16.59
C ASP A 63 -13.21 26.36 -16.26
N SER A 64 -13.79 25.89 -17.36
CA SER A 64 -14.39 24.57 -17.51
C SER A 64 -13.43 23.55 -16.89
N ASP A 65 -13.47 23.43 -15.57
CA ASP A 65 -12.73 22.44 -14.79
C ASP A 65 -13.37 21.09 -15.10
N ASP A 66 -12.88 20.57 -16.23
CA ASP A 66 -12.64 19.18 -16.49
C ASP A 66 -13.83 18.31 -16.13
N ASP A 67 -14.64 18.00 -17.14
CA ASP A 67 -15.17 16.64 -17.24
C ASP A 67 -13.96 15.70 -17.08
N PHE A 68 -13.60 15.37 -15.84
CA PHE A 68 -13.00 14.10 -15.51
C PHE A 68 -14.09 13.10 -15.88
N THR A 69 -14.23 12.86 -17.18
CA THR A 69 -14.58 11.55 -17.66
C THR A 69 -13.61 10.67 -16.90
N ASP A 70 -14.10 9.99 -15.86
CA ASP A 70 -13.69 8.62 -15.61
C ASP A 70 -13.84 7.99 -17.01
N ASP A 71 -12.79 8.11 -17.80
CA ASP A 71 -12.62 7.39 -19.03
C ASP A 71 -12.46 5.96 -18.50
N ASP A 72 -13.60 5.34 -18.18
CA ASP A 72 -13.82 3.90 -18.16
C ASP A 72 -13.45 3.30 -19.56
N ASP A 73 -13.08 4.17 -20.52
CA ASP A 73 -12.46 3.90 -21.82
C ASP A 73 -10.91 4.03 -21.82
N GLU A 74 -10.23 4.25 -20.69
CA GLU A 74 -8.82 3.83 -20.54
C GLU A 74 -8.83 2.31 -20.46
N GLU A 75 -8.79 1.68 -21.64
CA GLU A 75 -8.59 0.25 -21.93
C GLU A 75 -8.62 -0.62 -20.66
N GLU A 76 -9.59 -1.55 -20.53
CA GLU A 76 -9.46 -2.68 -19.61
C GLU A 76 -8.12 -3.39 -19.90
N LEU A 77 -7.03 -2.86 -19.33
CA LEU A 77 -5.68 -3.27 -19.59
C LEU A 77 -5.58 -4.57 -18.86
N GLN A 78 -5.83 -5.66 -19.58
CA GLN A 78 -5.79 -6.99 -19.04
C GLN A 78 -4.44 -7.15 -18.36
N SER A 79 -4.47 -7.11 -17.03
CA SER A 79 -3.27 -7.17 -16.24
C SER A 79 -2.75 -8.61 -16.31
N PRO A 80 -1.44 -8.83 -16.23
CA PRO A 80 -0.90 -10.18 -16.23
C PRO A 80 -1.46 -11.08 -15.11
N ILE A 81 -2.10 -10.51 -14.08
CA ILE A 81 -2.72 -11.25 -12.98
C ILE A 81 -4.19 -11.61 -13.23
N ASP A 82 -4.90 -10.95 -14.14
CA ASP A 82 -6.32 -11.22 -14.42
C ASP A 82 -6.55 -12.62 -15.00
N GLU A 83 -5.52 -13.21 -15.63
CA GLU A 83 -5.55 -14.58 -16.15
C GLU A 83 -5.31 -15.65 -15.08
N VAL A 84 -4.90 -15.27 -13.87
CA VAL A 84 -4.47 -16.20 -12.81
C VAL A 84 -5.61 -16.47 -11.85
N ASP A 85 -6.00 -17.75 -11.75
CA ASP A 85 -6.95 -18.16 -10.72
C ASP A 85 -6.25 -18.32 -9.35
N PRO A 86 -6.69 -17.60 -8.31
CA PRO A 86 -6.00 -17.56 -7.03
C PRO A 86 -6.03 -18.90 -6.29
N PHE A 87 -7.11 -19.67 -6.41
CA PHE A 87 -7.24 -20.96 -5.74
C PHE A 87 -6.37 -22.02 -6.41
N VAL A 88 -6.37 -22.04 -7.74
CA VAL A 88 -5.47 -22.90 -8.53
C VAL A 88 -4.01 -22.57 -8.23
N PHE A 89 -3.66 -21.28 -8.23
CA PHE A 89 -2.30 -20.83 -7.95
C PHE A 89 -1.85 -21.21 -6.54
N PHE A 90 -2.70 -21.04 -5.52
CA PHE A 90 -2.39 -21.49 -4.16
C PHE A 90 -2.09 -23.00 -4.10
N VAL A 91 -2.94 -23.83 -4.72
CA VAL A 91 -2.74 -25.29 -4.70
C VAL A 91 -1.47 -25.69 -5.45
N ASP A 92 -1.17 -25.05 -6.57
CA ASP A 92 0.04 -25.32 -7.34
C ASP A 92 1.31 -24.88 -6.61
N THR A 93 1.29 -23.75 -5.93
CA THR A 93 2.43 -23.31 -5.10
C THR A 93 2.68 -24.24 -3.93
N VAL A 94 1.62 -24.75 -3.26
CA VAL A 94 1.74 -25.74 -2.18
C VAL A 94 2.28 -27.08 -2.71
N LYS A 95 1.79 -27.55 -3.86
CA LYS A 95 2.29 -28.77 -4.51
C LYS A 95 3.74 -28.61 -4.96
N ALA A 96 4.09 -27.45 -5.52
CA ALA A 96 5.47 -27.14 -5.89
C ALA A 96 6.38 -27.14 -4.66
N LEU A 97 5.96 -26.50 -3.57
CA LEU A 97 6.69 -26.50 -2.30
C LEU A 97 6.91 -27.93 -1.79
N GLN A 98 5.88 -28.77 -1.82
CA GLN A 98 5.97 -30.17 -1.43
C GLN A 98 6.97 -30.96 -2.31
N ALA A 99 7.03 -30.67 -3.62
CA ALA A 99 7.93 -31.33 -4.55
C ALA A 99 9.38 -30.84 -4.45
N THR A 100 9.59 -29.53 -4.24
CA THR A 100 10.93 -28.92 -4.18
C THR A 100 11.57 -29.06 -2.81
N ASP A 101 10.79 -28.93 -1.74
CA ASP A 101 11.26 -29.00 -0.35
C ASP A 101 10.23 -29.73 0.55
N PRO A 102 10.23 -31.08 0.52
CA PRO A 102 9.31 -31.88 1.31
C PRO A 102 9.44 -31.65 2.82
N LEU A 103 10.66 -31.36 3.30
CA LEU A 103 10.95 -31.12 4.72
C LEU A 103 10.32 -29.81 5.21
N ARG A 104 10.38 -28.75 4.39
CA ARG A 104 9.71 -27.48 4.69
C ARG A 104 8.19 -27.61 4.66
N PHE A 105 7.64 -28.34 3.69
CA PHE A 105 6.20 -28.62 3.64
C PHE A 105 5.70 -29.42 4.86
N GLU A 106 6.45 -30.43 5.29
CA GLU A 106 6.11 -31.23 6.48
C GLU A 106 6.11 -30.38 7.76
N LYS A 107 7.12 -29.52 7.94
CA LYS A 107 7.19 -28.59 9.09
C LYS A 107 6.01 -27.62 9.08
N LEU A 108 5.69 -27.06 7.91
CA LEU A 108 4.56 -26.14 7.75
C LEU A 108 3.23 -26.82 8.05
N SER A 109 2.98 -27.99 7.48
CA SER A 109 1.73 -28.73 7.68
C SER A 109 1.52 -29.16 9.13
N ARG A 110 2.59 -29.50 9.86
CA ARG A 110 2.51 -29.79 11.31
C ARG A 110 2.32 -28.56 12.19
N ALA A 111 2.74 -27.38 11.73
CA ALA A 111 2.58 -26.14 12.48
C ALA A 111 1.14 -25.57 12.37
N LEU A 112 0.39 -25.99 11.34
CA LEU A 112 -1.00 -25.61 11.15
C LEU A 112 -1.91 -26.41 12.09
N ASP A 113 -2.92 -25.74 12.65
CA ASP A 113 -3.97 -26.42 13.39
C ASP A 113 -4.96 -27.14 12.45
N PHE A 114 -5.85 -27.93 13.04
CA PHE A 114 -6.84 -28.69 12.28
C PHE A 114 -7.75 -27.80 11.42
N HIS A 115 -8.06 -26.57 11.87
CA HIS A 115 -8.94 -25.66 11.13
C HIS A 115 -8.27 -25.20 9.83
N TYR A 116 -7.00 -24.80 9.87
CA TYR A 116 -6.28 -24.40 8.67
C TYR A 116 -5.94 -25.58 7.75
N LEU A 117 -5.71 -26.78 8.30
CA LEU A 117 -5.56 -27.99 7.50
C LEU A 117 -6.84 -28.33 6.74
N ALA A 118 -7.99 -28.30 7.41
CA ALA A 118 -9.29 -28.54 6.78
C ALA A 118 -9.62 -27.45 5.73
N LEU A 119 -9.26 -26.20 6.00
CA LEU A 119 -9.42 -25.10 5.05
C LEU A 119 -8.53 -25.29 3.82
N ALA A 120 -7.28 -25.71 3.99
CA ALA A 120 -6.38 -26.00 2.88
C ALA A 120 -6.91 -27.15 2.00
N GLU A 121 -7.48 -28.18 2.61
CA GLU A 121 -8.15 -29.27 1.87
C GLU A 121 -9.40 -28.77 1.13
N GLY A 122 -10.23 -27.94 1.77
CA GLY A 122 -11.39 -27.32 1.13
C GLY A 122 -11.01 -26.42 -0.06
N VAL A 123 -9.93 -25.65 0.06
CA VAL A 123 -9.37 -24.86 -1.04
C VAL A 123 -8.86 -25.79 -2.15
N ALA A 124 -8.24 -26.92 -1.81
CA ALA A 124 -7.79 -27.89 -2.81
C ALA A 124 -8.97 -28.46 -3.62
N GLN A 125 -10.07 -28.82 -2.96
CA GLN A 125 -11.30 -29.27 -3.63
C GLN A 125 -11.90 -28.18 -4.53
N HIS A 126 -11.94 -26.94 -4.04
CA HIS A 126 -12.46 -25.82 -4.83
C HIS A 126 -11.59 -25.53 -6.07
N ALA A 127 -10.27 -25.61 -5.93
CA ALA A 127 -9.35 -25.42 -7.04
C ALA A 127 -9.54 -26.49 -8.14
N GLU A 128 -9.87 -27.74 -7.79
CA GLU A 128 -10.19 -28.78 -8.77
C GLU A 128 -11.44 -28.42 -9.58
N PHE A 129 -12.47 -27.91 -8.92
CA PHE A 129 -13.66 -27.40 -9.61
C PHE A 129 -13.32 -26.23 -10.55
N ARG A 130 -12.56 -25.24 -10.07
CA ARG A 130 -12.12 -24.08 -10.86
C ARG A 130 -11.30 -24.48 -12.08
N ARG A 131 -10.42 -25.49 -11.98
CA ARG A 131 -9.66 -26.01 -13.13
C ARG A 131 -10.57 -26.48 -14.27
N VAL A 132 -11.65 -27.18 -13.94
CA VAL A 132 -12.61 -27.67 -14.92
C VAL A 132 -13.41 -26.52 -15.54
N GLU A 133 -13.79 -25.51 -14.76
CA GLU A 133 -14.46 -24.31 -15.29
C GLU A 133 -13.55 -23.51 -16.22
N ILE A 134 -12.31 -23.27 -15.82
CA ILE A 134 -11.32 -22.54 -16.62
C ILE A 134 -11.05 -23.28 -17.94
N GLU A 135 -10.98 -24.61 -17.94
CA GLU A 135 -10.83 -25.38 -19.17
C GLU A 135 -12.03 -25.19 -20.11
N LYS A 136 -13.26 -25.16 -19.57
CA LYS A 136 -14.48 -24.88 -20.36
C LYS A 136 -14.50 -23.46 -20.89
N GLU A 137 -14.14 -22.46 -20.09
CA GLU A 137 -14.05 -21.05 -20.49
C GLU A 137 -12.99 -20.86 -21.58
N LYS A 138 -11.82 -21.51 -21.44
CA LYS A 138 -10.76 -21.50 -22.46
C LYS A 138 -11.24 -22.09 -23.78
N LEU A 139 -11.97 -23.21 -23.75
CA LEU A 139 -12.56 -23.81 -24.95
C LEU A 139 -13.64 -22.92 -25.58
N ALA A 140 -14.49 -22.30 -24.78
CA ALA A 140 -15.52 -21.38 -25.27
C ALA A 140 -14.91 -20.11 -25.89
N LYS A 141 -13.89 -19.53 -25.24
CA LYS A 141 -13.15 -18.36 -25.75
C LYS A 141 -12.42 -18.70 -27.06
N ALA A 142 -11.82 -19.89 -27.16
CA ALA A 142 -11.20 -20.36 -28.41
C ALA A 142 -12.22 -20.57 -29.54
N ALA A 143 -13.43 -21.07 -29.24
CA ALA A 143 -14.50 -21.24 -30.22
C ALA A 143 -15.17 -19.92 -30.63
N ALA A 144 -15.19 -18.91 -29.76
CA ALA A 144 -15.68 -17.57 -30.09
C ALA A 144 -14.65 -16.74 -30.87
N ALA A 145 -13.37 -17.07 -30.74
CA ALA A 145 -12.27 -16.45 -31.48
C ALA A 145 -12.00 -17.08 -32.86
N SER A 146 -12.70 -18.16 -33.21
CA SER A 146 -12.62 -18.87 -34.50
C SER A 146 -13.78 -18.52 -35.43
#